data_AF-E8ZGW0-F1
#
_entry.id   AF-E8ZGW0-F1
#
_cell.length_a   1.000
_cell.length_b   1.000
_cell.length_c   1.000
_cell.angle_alpha   90.00
_cell.angle_beta   90.00
_cell.angle_gamma   90.00
#
_symmetry.space_group_name_H-M   'P 1'
#
loop_
_entity.id
_entity.type
_entity.pdbx_description
1 polymer ?
#
loop_
_entity_poly.entity_id
_entity_poly.type
_entity_poly.pdbx_seq_one_letter_code
_entity_poly.pdbx_strand_id
1 'polypeptide(L)'
;MPKLILIGSIAVTGGVVGMGGLGLELLKPTSQTVSTSKMGKSLALKRCQLYSIVSSDNLTVQKENESTFKTKVTNNSVRERIDRDCGIKDRVFVAYRSNNWVYEDSDQGKPWKV
;
A
#
# COMPACT_ATOMS: atom_id res chain seq x y z
N MET A 1 -14.09 -39.65 11.51
CA MET A 1 -14.72 -39.56 10.17
C MET A 1 -15.95 -40.46 10.19
N PRO A 2 -17.13 -39.93 9.89
CA PRO A 2 -17.74 -40.16 8.58
C PRO A 2 -18.20 -38.86 7.90
N LYS A 3 -18.69 -39.03 6.68
CA LYS A 3 -18.70 -38.12 5.53
C LYS A 3 -20.13 -38.04 4.98
N LEU A 4 -20.49 -36.90 4.35
CA LEU A 4 -21.51 -36.72 3.29
C LEU A 4 -23.00 -36.75 3.75
N ILE A 5 -24.01 -36.10 3.12
CA ILE A 5 -24.15 -35.22 1.94
C ILE A 5 -25.59 -34.64 1.88
N LEU A 6 -25.75 -33.50 1.19
CA LEU A 6 -26.91 -32.89 0.49
C LEU A 6 -28.34 -32.94 1.08
N ILE A 7 -29.08 -31.83 0.91
CA ILE A 7 -30.19 -31.65 -0.07
C ILE A 7 -30.72 -30.20 0.07
N GLY A 8 -31.10 -29.57 -1.04
CA GLY A 8 -31.77 -28.27 -1.01
C GLY A 8 -32.37 -27.84 -2.36
N SER A 9 -33.40 -28.55 -2.78
CA SER A 9 -34.55 -28.20 -3.64
C SER A 9 -34.44 -27.09 -4.71
N ILE A 10 -34.63 -27.50 -5.96
CA ILE A 10 -35.04 -26.66 -7.10
C ILE A 10 -36.57 -26.57 -7.17
N ALA A 11 -37.11 -25.36 -7.31
CA ALA A 11 -38.52 -25.14 -7.65
C ALA A 11 -38.60 -24.59 -9.09
N VAL A 12 -39.24 -25.36 -9.96
CA VAL A 12 -39.58 -25.03 -11.35
C VAL A 12 -41.06 -24.65 -11.42
N THR A 13 -41.32 -23.44 -11.87
CA THR A 13 -42.61 -22.93 -12.41
C THR A 13 -42.22 -21.71 -13.25
N GLY A 14 -42.45 -21.57 -14.56
CA GLY A 14 -43.43 -22.16 -15.46
C GLY A 14 -44.24 -21.03 -16.12
N GLY A 15 -43.75 -20.51 -17.26
CA GLY A 15 -44.54 -19.87 -18.34
C GLY A 15 -44.98 -18.39 -18.21
N VAL A 16 -44.60 -17.56 -19.18
CA VAL A 16 -45.49 -16.88 -20.16
C VAL A 16 -44.69 -15.83 -20.98
N VAL A 17 -44.96 -15.83 -22.29
CA VAL A 17 -44.41 -14.98 -23.35
C VAL A 17 -45.00 -13.56 -23.28
N GLY A 18 -44.18 -12.54 -23.54
CA GLY A 18 -44.66 -11.18 -23.81
C GLY A 18 -43.55 -10.24 -24.29
N MET A 19 -43.49 -10.03 -25.61
CA MET A 19 -42.75 -8.92 -26.23
C MET A 19 -43.44 -7.58 -25.92
N GLY A 20 -42.65 -6.52 -25.82
CA GLY A 20 -43.10 -5.12 -25.73
C GLY A 20 -42.65 -4.50 -24.41
N GLY A 21 -42.04 -3.33 -24.34
CA GLY A 21 -41.74 -2.32 -25.34
C GLY A 21 -40.86 -1.27 -24.66
N LEU A 22 -40.42 -0.32 -25.46
CA LEU A 22 -39.58 0.82 -25.11
C LEU A 22 -40.03 1.57 -23.85
N GLY A 23 -39.03 2.07 -23.11
CA GLY A 23 -39.20 2.99 -22.00
C GLY A 23 -37.87 3.54 -21.49
N LEU A 24 -37.08 4.15 -22.39
CA LEU A 24 -36.17 5.23 -21.96
C LEU A 24 -37.09 6.37 -21.50
N GLU A 25 -37.01 6.80 -20.25
CA GLU A 25 -37.35 8.16 -19.80
C GLU A 25 -36.77 8.40 -18.40
N LEU A 26 -35.58 8.99 -18.43
CA LEU A 26 -35.07 10.07 -17.59
C LEU A 26 -35.97 10.53 -16.42
N LEU A 27 -35.63 10.15 -15.19
CA LEU A 27 -35.96 10.97 -14.00
C LEU A 27 -34.78 10.94 -13.04
N LYS A 28 -33.94 11.98 -13.16
CA LYS A 28 -33.03 12.40 -12.10
C LYS A 28 -33.88 13.16 -11.09
N PRO A 29 -33.93 12.71 -9.83
CA PRO A 29 -33.74 13.67 -8.77
C PRO A 29 -32.74 13.14 -7.75
N THR A 30 -31.70 13.95 -7.57
CA THR A 30 -30.87 14.07 -6.37
C THR A 30 -31.42 13.34 -5.17
N SER A 31 -30.92 12.12 -4.94
CA SER A 31 -30.88 11.53 -3.62
C SER A 31 -29.42 11.24 -3.34
N GLN A 32 -28.91 12.00 -2.38
CA GLN A 32 -27.58 11.89 -1.80
C GLN A 32 -27.35 10.47 -1.32
N THR A 33 -26.99 9.59 -2.24
CA THR A 33 -26.35 8.34 -1.89
C THR A 33 -24.89 8.66 -2.02
N VAL A 34 -24.34 9.20 -0.92
CA VAL A 34 -22.91 9.12 -0.64
C VAL A 34 -22.59 7.66 -0.88
N SER A 35 -22.02 7.38 -2.05
CA SER A 35 -21.39 6.11 -2.32
C SER A 35 -20.25 6.09 -1.33
N THR A 36 -20.51 5.53 -0.16
CA THR A 36 -19.52 5.10 0.80
C THR A 36 -18.80 3.92 0.15
N SER A 37 -18.12 4.20 -0.96
CA SER A 37 -16.95 3.45 -1.36
C SER A 37 -16.05 3.53 -0.15
N LYS A 38 -15.97 2.39 0.50
CA LYS A 38 -15.20 2.00 1.66
C LYS A 38 -13.73 2.40 1.43
N MET A 39 -13.43 3.69 1.48
CA MET A 39 -12.07 4.22 1.55
C MET A 39 -11.68 4.02 3.01
N GLY A 40 -11.37 2.77 3.32
CA GLY A 40 -10.97 2.35 4.65
C GLY A 40 -9.80 3.21 5.09
N LYS A 41 -10.00 3.94 6.20
CA LYS A 41 -9.00 4.73 6.92
C LYS A 41 -8.20 5.67 6.00
N SER A 42 -8.39 6.97 6.20
CA SER A 42 -7.27 7.90 6.09
C SER A 42 -6.20 7.43 7.08
N LEU A 43 -5.39 6.45 6.66
CA LEU A 43 -4.15 6.08 7.30
C LEU A 43 -3.31 7.34 7.11
N ALA A 44 -3.21 8.15 8.16
CA ALA A 44 -2.23 9.23 8.19
C ALA A 44 -0.93 8.63 7.66
N LEU A 45 -0.52 9.08 6.46
CA LEU A 45 0.68 8.60 5.77
C LEU A 45 1.81 8.68 6.80
N LYS A 46 2.19 7.53 7.37
CA LYS A 46 3.18 7.47 8.42
C LYS A 46 4.44 8.11 7.84
N ARG A 47 4.90 9.18 8.46
CA ARG A 47 6.12 9.89 8.05
C ARG A 47 7.30 9.00 8.42
N CYS A 48 7.74 8.17 7.46
CA CYS A 48 8.94 7.37 7.58
C CYS A 48 10.15 8.28 7.80
N GLN A 49 10.94 7.99 8.84
CA GLN A 49 12.17 8.72 9.12
C GLN A 49 13.32 8.08 8.36
N LEU A 50 13.97 8.85 7.52
CA LEU A 50 15.06 8.36 6.69
C LEU A 50 16.40 8.79 7.28
N TYR A 51 17.32 7.83 7.41
CA TYR A 51 18.61 8.02 8.06
C TYR A 51 19.75 7.57 7.14
N SER A 52 20.72 8.45 6.90
CA SER A 52 21.96 8.10 6.22
C SER A 52 23.00 7.60 7.22
N ILE A 53 23.68 6.51 6.90
CA ILE A 53 24.75 5.95 7.73
C ILE A 53 26.02 6.78 7.51
N VAL A 54 26.49 7.45 8.56
CA VAL A 54 27.70 8.28 8.54
C VAL A 54 28.92 7.44 8.85
N SER A 55 28.84 6.58 9.87
CA SER A 55 29.91 5.64 10.23
C SER A 55 29.31 4.32 10.69
N SER A 56 29.64 3.24 9.98
CA SER A 56 29.22 1.89 10.39
C SER A 56 29.94 1.42 11.65
N ASP A 57 31.24 1.76 11.81
CA ASP A 57 32.06 1.34 12.94
C ASP A 57 31.61 1.99 14.25
N ASN A 58 31.25 3.28 14.21
CA ASN A 58 30.78 4.02 15.38
C ASN A 58 29.26 3.92 15.58
N LEU A 59 28.57 3.20 14.70
CA LEU A 59 27.12 3.09 14.66
C LEU A 59 26.43 4.46 14.64
N THR A 60 26.89 5.39 13.81
CA THR A 60 26.31 6.74 13.72
C THR A 60 25.54 6.96 12.43
N VAL A 61 24.39 7.62 12.55
CA VAL A 61 23.50 7.96 11.44
C VAL A 61 23.11 9.43 11.50
N GLN A 62 22.78 10.01 10.35
CA GLN A 62 22.24 11.36 10.24
C GLN A 62 20.81 11.28 9.71
N LYS A 63 19.90 12.04 10.32
CA LYS A 63 18.54 12.16 9.81
C LYS A 63 18.53 12.99 8.52
N GLU A 64 18.02 12.42 7.45
CA GLU A 64 17.90 13.08 6.16
C GLU A 64 16.51 13.68 5.95
N ASN A 65 16.46 14.76 5.17
CA ASN A 65 15.19 15.27 4.65
C ASN A 65 14.77 14.43 3.44
N GLU A 66 13.54 13.90 3.45
CA GLU A 66 13.03 13.02 2.39
C GLU A 66 13.11 13.65 0.99
N SER A 67 12.74 14.93 0.86
CA SER A 67 12.75 15.64 -0.43
C SER A 67 14.16 15.74 -1.01
N THR A 68 15.14 16.08 -0.16
CA THR A 68 16.55 16.16 -0.56
C THR A 68 17.14 14.79 -0.80
N PHE A 69 16.75 13.79 -0.01
CA PHE A 69 17.29 12.45 -0.16
C PHE A 69 16.85 11.78 -1.47
N LYS A 70 15.60 12.02 -1.87
CA LYS A 70 15.04 11.55 -3.15
C LYS A 70 15.83 12.07 -4.36
N THR A 71 16.50 13.22 -4.28
CA THR A 71 17.35 13.69 -5.39
C THR A 71 18.75 13.06 -5.37
N LYS A 72 19.22 12.59 -4.20
CA LYS A 72 20.52 11.91 -4.04
C LYS A 72 20.49 10.45 -4.50
N VAL A 73 19.37 9.73 -4.33
CA VAL A 73 19.22 8.32 -4.74
C VAL A 73 18.74 8.23 -6.19
N THR A 74 19.69 8.04 -7.09
CA THR A 74 19.44 7.87 -8.53
C THR A 74 19.02 6.45 -8.91
N ASN A 75 19.41 5.44 -8.12
CA ASN A 75 19.08 4.05 -8.40
C ASN A 75 17.60 3.75 -8.07
N ASN A 76 16.81 3.43 -9.09
CA ASN A 76 15.37 3.20 -8.95
C ASN A 76 15.06 1.99 -8.04
N SER A 77 15.81 0.89 -8.16
CA SER A 77 15.58 -0.31 -7.34
C SER A 77 15.80 -0.05 -5.86
N VAL A 78 16.78 0.78 -5.50
CA VAL A 78 17.02 1.20 -4.12
C VAL A 78 15.87 2.06 -3.61
N ARG A 79 15.39 2.98 -4.46
CA ARG A 79 14.29 3.90 -4.15
C ARG A 79 12.97 3.15 -3.90
N GLU A 80 12.63 2.19 -4.74
CA GLU A 80 11.44 1.34 -4.58
C GLU A 80 11.48 0.52 -3.29
N ARG A 81 12.66 0.01 -2.88
CA ARG A 81 12.81 -0.69 -1.61
C ARG A 81 12.61 0.24 -0.41
N ILE A 82 13.18 1.44 -0.46
CA ILE A 82 12.99 2.47 0.56
C ILE A 82 11.51 2.83 0.68
N ASP A 83 10.84 3.14 -0.42
CA ASP A 83 9.43 3.54 -0.42
C ASP A 83 8.52 2.41 0.10
N ARG A 84 8.78 1.16 -0.31
CA ARG A 84 8.07 -0.03 0.20
C ARG A 84 8.21 -0.15 1.71
N ASP A 85 9.44 -0.09 2.21
CA ASP A 85 9.72 -0.29 3.63
C ASP A 85 9.25 0.89 4.46
N CYS A 86 9.30 2.12 3.94
CA CYS A 86 8.71 3.29 4.56
C CYS A 86 7.18 3.23 4.67
N GLY A 87 6.51 2.41 3.87
CA GLY A 87 5.08 2.13 4.03
C GLY A 87 4.74 1.27 5.25
N ILE A 88 5.74 0.61 5.85
CA ILE A 88 5.56 -0.41 6.90
C ILE A 88 6.33 -0.03 8.18
N LYS A 89 7.57 0.44 8.02
CA LYS A 89 8.52 0.78 9.08
C LYS A 89 8.46 2.28 9.39
N ASP A 90 8.69 2.62 10.66
CA ASP A 90 8.76 4.02 11.10
C ASP A 90 10.07 4.71 10.68
N ARG A 91 11.11 3.93 10.39
CA ARG A 91 12.42 4.42 9.97
C ARG A 91 13.13 3.44 9.07
N VAL A 92 13.99 3.97 8.22
CA VAL A 92 14.85 3.22 7.31
C VAL A 92 16.26 3.79 7.31
N PHE A 93 17.23 2.91 7.14
CA PHE A 93 18.65 3.27 7.12
C PHE A 93 19.24 2.97 5.74
N VAL A 94 20.07 3.88 5.26
CA VAL A 94 20.67 3.81 3.92
C VAL A 94 22.13 4.20 4.02
N ALA A 95 22.99 3.50 3.29
CA ALA A 95 24.42 3.77 3.28
C ALA A 95 24.83 4.31 1.92
N TYR A 96 25.88 5.13 1.90
CA TYR A 96 26.58 5.49 0.67
C TYR A 96 27.86 4.65 0.59
N ARG A 97 27.89 3.67 -0.32
CA ARG A 97 28.99 2.70 -0.50
C ARG A 97 29.33 2.61 -1.98
N SER A 98 30.62 2.50 -2.31
CA SER A 98 31.07 2.33 -3.69
C SER A 98 30.47 3.38 -4.66
N ASN A 99 30.45 4.64 -4.23
CA ASN A 99 29.89 5.79 -4.94
C ASN A 99 28.39 5.68 -5.28
N ASN A 100 27.64 4.87 -4.54
CA ASN A 100 26.21 4.69 -4.74
C ASN A 100 25.46 4.59 -3.41
N TRP A 101 24.20 5.00 -3.42
CA TRP A 101 23.29 4.73 -2.30
C TRP A 101 22.83 3.28 -2.34
N VAL A 102 22.97 2.60 -1.21
CA VAL A 102 22.57 1.21 -1.04
C VAL A 102 21.59 1.08 0.11
N TYR A 103 20.64 0.17 -0.08
CA TYR A 103 19.72 -0.27 0.95
C TYR A 103 20.02 -1.73 1.26
N GLU A 104 20.44 -2.00 2.50
CA GLU A 104 20.75 -3.34 2.97
C GLU A 104 19.89 -3.70 4.18
N ASP A 105 19.32 -4.90 4.17
CA ASP A 105 18.50 -5.41 5.28
C ASP A 105 19.31 -5.57 6.57
N SER A 106 20.61 -5.89 6.43
CA SER A 106 21.58 -6.03 7.52
C SER A 106 21.73 -4.75 8.36
N ASP A 107 21.51 -3.58 7.76
CA ASP A 107 21.63 -2.29 8.43
C ASP A 107 20.35 -1.89 9.17
N GLN A 108 19.20 -2.49 8.87
CA GLN A 108 17.91 -2.03 9.42
C GLN A 108 17.72 -2.38 10.90
N GLY A 109 18.43 -3.40 11.39
CA GLY A 109 18.31 -3.90 12.77
C GLY A 109 19.43 -3.44 13.71
N LYS A 110 20.36 -2.61 13.25
CA LYS A 110 21.52 -2.20 14.06
C LYS A 110 21.16 -1.09 15.07
N PRO A 111 21.84 -1.03 16.22
CA PRO A 111 21.57 -0.03 17.25
C PRO A 111 22.25 1.31 16.91
N TRP A 112 21.77 1.97 15.87
CA TRP A 112 22.28 3.25 15.40
C TRP A 112 22.07 4.38 16.40
N LYS A 113 23.07 5.26 16.49
CA LYS A 113 23.08 6.51 17.25
C LYS A 113 22.86 7.66 16.27
N VAL A 114 21.88 8.52 16.59
CA VAL A 114 21.55 9.73 15.81
C VAL A 114 22.41 10.89 16.28
#